data_AF-A0A0C5DEU4-F1
#
_entry.id   AF-A0A0C5DEU4-F1
#
_cell.length_a   1.000
_cell.length_b   1.000
_cell.length_c   1.000
_cell.angle_alpha   90.00
_cell.angle_beta   90.00
_cell.angle_gamma   90.00
#
_symmetry.space_group_name_H-M   'P 1'
#
loop_
_entity.id
_entity.type
_entity.pdbx_description
1 polymer ?
#
loop_
_entity_poly.entity_id
_entity_poly.type
_entity_poly.pdbx_seq_one_letter_code
_entity_poly.pdbx_strand_id
1 'polypeptide(L)'
;GAGQSFSYTFHGDPRATFAQFFGSASPFQGFFDLNGTSGNTFFDRDMDVDMDPFSNIGLGTARPGGPGGAFRSHSFNFHGSPNRKEKTQDPPIEHDLYVSLEDIARGCVKKMKISRRVMQPDGGSKKEDKVLTIHVKPGWKAGTKITFQKEGDQGRNKIPADIVFIIRDKPNPLFKR
;
A
#
# COMPACT_ATOMS: atom_id res chain seq x y z
N GLY A 1 -8.35 13.89 -43.24
CA GLY A 1 -7.78 14.68 -42.13
C GLY A 1 -6.65 13.89 -41.51
N ALA A 2 -5.44 14.43 -41.50
CA ALA A 2 -4.26 13.77 -40.96
C ALA A 2 -4.23 13.91 -39.43
N GLY A 3 -4.17 12.78 -38.71
CA GLY A 3 -4.07 12.76 -37.24
C GLY A 3 -2.66 13.11 -36.80
N GLN A 4 -2.52 14.10 -35.92
CA GLN A 4 -1.25 14.46 -35.32
C GLN A 4 -0.90 13.45 -34.22
N SER A 5 0.22 12.75 -34.38
CA SER A 5 0.83 11.92 -33.35
C SER A 5 1.69 12.79 -32.43
N PHE A 6 1.38 12.80 -31.14
CA PHE A 6 2.20 13.47 -30.13
C PHE A 6 3.27 12.52 -29.65
N SER A 7 4.54 12.84 -29.90
CA SER A 7 5.68 12.19 -29.26
C SER A 7 6.30 13.18 -28.28
N TYR A 8 6.47 12.74 -27.04
CA TYR A 8 7.16 13.51 -26.00
C TYR A 8 8.55 12.93 -25.81
N THR A 9 9.57 13.76 -25.96
CA THR A 9 10.96 13.39 -25.68
C THR A 9 11.40 14.18 -24.46
N PHE A 10 11.85 13.48 -23.43
CA PHE A 10 12.32 14.12 -22.20
C PHE A 10 13.62 14.89 -22.48
N HIS A 11 13.53 16.21 -22.37
CA HIS A 11 14.61 17.18 -22.45
C HIS A 11 15.19 17.43 -21.05
N GLY A 12 16.12 16.57 -20.65
CA GLY A 12 16.86 16.68 -19.39
C GLY A 12 17.71 15.42 -19.18
N ASP A 13 18.66 15.47 -18.24
CA ASP A 13 19.34 14.25 -17.79
C ASP A 13 18.39 13.45 -16.88
N PRO A 14 17.93 12.25 -17.28
CA PRO A 14 17.03 11.44 -16.47
C PRO A 14 17.66 11.05 -15.13
N ARG A 15 19.00 10.92 -15.08
CA ARG A 15 19.74 10.51 -13.90
C ARG A 15 19.79 11.63 -12.85
N ALA A 16 19.94 12.88 -13.30
CA ALA A 16 19.87 14.05 -12.43
C ALA A 16 18.45 14.23 -11.86
N THR A 17 17.43 14.05 -12.69
CA THR A 17 16.02 14.11 -12.27
C THR A 17 15.71 13.02 -11.23
N PHE A 18 16.20 11.80 -11.45
CA PHE A 18 16.04 10.70 -10.51
C PHE A 18 16.75 10.95 -9.18
N ALA A 19 18.03 11.37 -9.21
CA ALA A 19 18.79 11.66 -8.00
C ALA A 19 18.22 12.83 -7.21
N GLN A 20 17.66 13.85 -7.88
CA GLN A 20 16.97 14.96 -7.23
C GLN A 20 15.73 14.49 -6.45
N PHE A 21 15.10 13.39 -6.88
CA PHE A 21 13.87 12.87 -6.27
C PHE A 21 14.12 11.76 -5.24
N PHE A 22 15.10 10.88 -5.47
CA PHE A 22 15.38 9.69 -4.65
C PHE A 22 16.70 9.77 -3.86
N GLY A 23 17.45 10.87 -3.97
CA GLY A 23 18.66 11.14 -3.19
C GLY A 23 19.88 10.26 -3.53
N SER A 24 19.71 9.21 -4.34
CA SER A 24 20.78 8.32 -4.81
C SER A 24 20.50 7.87 -6.25
N ALA A 25 21.54 7.53 -7.00
CA ALA A 25 21.43 7.13 -8.41
C ALA A 25 21.01 5.66 -8.61
N SER A 26 20.73 4.91 -7.54
CA SER A 26 20.29 3.53 -7.60
C SER A 26 19.26 3.23 -6.50
N PRO A 27 18.02 2.86 -6.87
CA PRO A 27 16.92 2.62 -5.92
C PRO A 27 17.15 1.43 -4.96
N PHE A 28 18.18 0.61 -5.19
CA PHE A 28 18.47 -0.59 -4.40
C PHE A 28 19.82 -0.55 -3.68
N GLN A 29 20.56 0.56 -3.74
CA GLN A 29 21.93 0.61 -3.22
C GLN A 29 22.01 0.34 -1.71
N GLY A 30 21.02 0.81 -0.93
CA GLY A 30 20.92 0.52 0.50
C GLY A 30 20.60 -0.94 0.86
N PHE A 31 20.15 -1.77 -0.10
CA PHE A 31 19.87 -3.19 0.13
C PHE A 31 21.12 -4.06 -0.06
N PHE A 32 22.01 -3.68 -0.97
CA PHE A 32 23.23 -4.46 -1.26
C PHE A 32 24.41 -4.09 -0.35
N ASP A 33 24.41 -2.92 0.29
CA ASP A 33 25.40 -2.56 1.33
C ASP A 33 25.20 -3.31 2.66
N LEU A 34 24.09 -4.04 2.83
CA LEU A 34 23.80 -4.82 4.05
C LEU A 34 24.23 -6.29 3.97
N ASN A 35 24.76 -6.79 2.84
CA ASN A 35 24.99 -8.23 2.66
C ASN A 35 26.27 -8.58 1.88
N GLY A 36 27.41 -7.96 2.19
CA GLY A 36 28.64 -8.30 1.49
C GLY A 36 29.94 -7.82 2.12
N THR A 37 30.31 -8.33 3.28
CA THR A 37 31.72 -8.69 3.58
C THR A 37 31.77 -9.70 4.72
N SER A 38 32.26 -10.89 4.40
CA SER A 38 32.64 -12.00 5.26
C SER A 38 33.72 -11.62 6.29
N GLY A 39 33.55 -11.99 7.56
CA GLY A 39 34.68 -12.03 8.50
C GLY A 39 34.34 -11.96 9.99
N ASN A 40 33.87 -13.08 10.54
CA ASN A 40 34.39 -13.65 11.80
C ASN A 40 34.64 -12.75 13.03
N THR A 41 33.60 -12.36 13.79
CA THR A 41 33.74 -11.98 15.24
C THR A 41 32.38 -11.97 15.98
N PHE A 42 31.72 -13.12 16.13
CA PHE A 42 30.48 -13.21 16.94
C PHE A 42 30.45 -14.37 17.94
N PHE A 43 31.57 -15.08 18.13
CA PHE A 43 31.77 -15.87 19.35
C PHE A 43 32.67 -15.05 20.28
N ASP A 44 32.15 -14.82 21.48
CA ASP A 44 32.83 -14.17 22.62
C ASP A 44 32.75 -12.64 22.66
N ARG A 45 31.67 -12.13 23.27
CA ARG A 45 31.75 -11.20 24.42
C ARG A 45 30.37 -11.01 25.04
N ASP A 46 29.92 -12.02 25.77
CA ASP A 46 29.05 -11.79 26.92
C ASP A 46 29.92 -11.12 27.99
N MET A 47 29.71 -9.83 28.24
CA MET A 47 29.77 -9.16 29.55
C MET A 47 29.59 -7.66 29.33
N ASP A 48 28.48 -7.18 29.89
CA ASP A 48 28.19 -5.83 30.39
C ASP A 48 27.12 -5.03 29.64
N VAL A 49 25.98 -5.01 30.33
CA VAL A 49 24.81 -4.15 30.21
C VAL A 49 25.21 -2.69 30.40
N ASP A 50 24.51 -1.80 29.68
CA ASP A 50 24.60 -0.32 29.66
C ASP A 50 25.69 0.32 28.79
N MET A 51 25.39 0.50 27.49
CA MET A 51 25.90 1.68 26.77
C MET A 51 24.97 2.08 25.61
N ASP A 52 24.27 3.19 25.81
CA ASP A 52 23.24 3.74 24.95
C ASP A 52 23.88 4.42 23.72
N PRO A 53 23.46 4.08 22.48
CA PRO A 53 24.13 4.52 21.24
C PRO A 53 23.87 5.98 20.85
N PHE A 54 23.28 6.80 21.73
CA PHE A 54 22.86 8.18 21.43
C PHE A 54 23.72 9.27 22.11
N SER A 55 24.74 8.90 22.86
CA SER A 55 25.55 9.84 23.64
C SER A 55 26.69 10.53 22.87
N ASN A 56 26.79 10.33 21.54
CA ASN A 56 27.86 10.91 20.72
C ASN A 56 27.46 12.15 19.88
N ILE A 57 26.35 12.81 20.21
CA ILE A 57 25.86 14.04 19.53
C ILE A 57 26.04 15.33 20.38
N GLY A 58 26.78 15.27 21.49
CA GLY A 58 26.99 16.45 22.34
C GLY A 58 28.43 16.60 22.83
N LEU A 59 29.07 17.70 22.41
CA LEU A 59 30.19 18.39 23.07
C LEU A 59 31.62 17.91 22.77
N GLY A 60 32.14 18.33 21.60
CA GLY A 60 33.57 18.34 21.30
C GLY A 60 34.11 19.77 21.14
N THR A 61 34.76 20.25 22.20
CA THR A 61 36.00 21.06 22.22
C THR A 61 36.18 22.28 21.29
N ALA A 62 36.46 23.42 21.94
CA ALA A 62 36.89 24.68 21.36
C ALA A 62 38.07 24.55 20.37
N ARG A 63 37.91 25.15 19.17
CA ARG A 63 39.02 25.56 18.29
C ARG A 63 38.81 27.01 17.84
N PRO A 64 39.82 27.89 17.95
CA PRO A 64 39.70 29.30 17.64
C PRO A 64 40.02 29.62 16.18
N GLY A 65 39.27 30.56 15.58
CA GLY A 65 39.73 31.36 14.45
C GLY A 65 39.33 30.89 13.05
N GLY A 66 38.45 31.65 12.40
CA GLY A 66 38.18 31.56 10.95
C GLY A 66 36.95 32.37 10.56
N PRO A 67 37.07 33.51 9.84
CA PRO A 67 35.94 34.36 9.50
C PRO A 67 35.29 33.93 8.18
N GLY A 68 33.96 33.96 8.13
CA GLY A 68 33.24 33.99 6.85
C GLY A 68 32.50 32.70 6.49
N GLY A 69 31.39 32.45 7.17
CA GLY A 69 30.32 31.55 6.71
C GLY A 69 29.06 32.36 6.45
N ALA A 70 29.10 33.24 5.45
CA ALA A 70 27.88 33.73 4.81
C ALA A 70 27.24 32.51 4.14
N PHE A 71 26.05 32.12 4.57
CA PHE A 71 24.90 31.64 3.78
C PHE A 71 23.91 31.09 4.81
N ARG A 72 23.03 31.99 5.26
CA ARG A 72 21.78 31.64 5.93
C ARG A 72 20.92 30.94 4.87
N SER A 73 21.17 29.66 4.60
CA SER A 73 20.26 28.86 3.78
C SER A 73 19.03 28.63 4.63
N HIS A 74 17.93 29.24 4.19
CA HIS A 74 16.58 29.06 4.71
C HIS A 74 16.40 27.69 5.36
N SER A 75 16.28 27.71 6.69
CA SER A 75 15.68 26.65 7.45
C SER A 75 14.29 26.44 6.85
N PHE A 76 14.16 25.50 5.93
CA PHE A 76 12.88 24.89 5.66
C PHE A 76 12.54 24.13 6.92
N ASN A 77 11.94 24.86 7.86
CA ASN A 77 11.17 24.31 8.96
C ASN A 77 10.19 23.32 8.35
N PHE A 78 10.59 22.03 8.27
CA PHE A 78 9.70 20.93 7.98
C PHE A 78 8.84 20.70 9.23
N HIS A 79 8.04 21.70 9.58
CA HIS A 79 6.95 21.60 10.54
C HIS A 79 5.74 21.03 9.78
N GLY A 80 5.86 19.76 9.39
CA GLY A 80 4.74 18.92 8.97
C GLY A 80 4.30 18.06 10.15
N SER A 81 3.33 18.54 10.92
CA SER A 81 2.67 17.95 12.10
C SER A 81 2.89 16.44 12.40
N PRO A 82 3.31 16.06 13.62
CA PRO A 82 3.47 14.66 14.03
C PRO A 82 2.14 14.06 14.51
N ASN A 83 1.04 14.13 13.73
CA ASN A 83 -0.23 13.54 14.19
C ASN A 83 -1.27 13.18 13.13
N ARG A 84 -0.88 12.83 11.89
CA ARG A 84 -1.83 12.18 10.99
C ARG A 84 -1.90 10.69 11.34
N LYS A 85 -2.77 10.31 12.27
CA LYS A 85 -3.11 8.90 12.52
C LYS A 85 -3.56 8.30 11.20
N GLU A 86 -2.71 7.46 10.61
CA GLU A 86 -3.00 6.74 9.38
C GLU A 86 -4.19 5.82 9.66
N LYS A 87 -5.31 6.05 9.00
CA LYS A 87 -6.52 5.25 9.22
C LYS A 87 -6.26 3.86 8.65
N THR A 88 -6.17 2.85 9.51
CA THR A 88 -5.99 1.46 9.10
C THR A 88 -7.27 0.92 8.44
N GLN A 89 -7.12 0.25 7.31
CA GLN A 89 -8.20 -0.47 6.64
C GLN A 89 -8.33 -1.87 7.20
N ASP A 90 -9.57 -2.34 7.33
CA ASP A 90 -9.84 -3.73 7.70
C ASP A 90 -9.38 -4.72 6.63
N PRO A 91 -9.04 -5.96 7.04
CA PRO A 91 -8.76 -7.02 6.09
C PRO A 91 -9.98 -7.26 5.18
N PRO A 92 -9.78 -7.61 3.90
CA PRO A 92 -10.89 -7.90 2.99
C PRO A 92 -11.75 -9.08 3.47
N ILE A 93 -13.06 -8.97 3.27
CA ILE A 93 -14.03 -10.03 3.58
C ILE A 93 -14.29 -10.82 2.30
N GLU A 94 -13.94 -12.11 2.29
CA GLU A 94 -14.11 -12.98 1.13
C GLU A 94 -15.43 -13.77 1.18
N HIS A 95 -16.11 -13.87 0.04
CA HIS A 95 -17.34 -14.66 -0.16
C HIS A 95 -17.25 -15.50 -1.42
N ASP A 96 -17.57 -16.79 -1.31
CA ASP A 96 -17.68 -17.66 -2.49
C ASP A 96 -18.97 -17.37 -3.27
N LEU A 97 -18.82 -17.19 -4.58
CA LEU A 97 -19.91 -17.04 -5.54
C LEU A 97 -19.96 -18.25 -6.47
N TYR A 98 -20.88 -19.18 -6.17
CA TYR A 98 -21.09 -20.37 -6.99
C TYR A 98 -21.86 -20.04 -8.26
N VAL A 99 -21.27 -20.35 -9.42
CA VAL A 99 -21.85 -20.13 -10.74
C VAL A 99 -21.85 -21.45 -11.52
N SER A 100 -22.94 -21.74 -12.22
CA SER A 100 -23.01 -22.97 -13.02
C SER A 100 -22.19 -22.85 -14.31
N LEU A 101 -21.82 -23.99 -14.90
CA LEU A 101 -21.04 -24.01 -16.14
C LEU A 101 -21.81 -23.37 -17.31
N GLU A 102 -23.15 -23.51 -17.33
CA GLU A 102 -24.01 -22.89 -18.35
C GLU A 102 -24.02 -21.36 -18.22
N ASP A 103 -24.13 -20.86 -16.98
CA ASP A 103 -24.05 -19.43 -16.64
C ASP A 103 -22.68 -18.85 -16.99
N ILE A 104 -21.59 -19.59 -16.70
CA ILE A 104 -20.22 -19.19 -17.07
C ILE A 104 -20.03 -19.19 -18.59
N ALA A 105 -20.64 -20.12 -19.32
CA ALA A 105 -20.51 -20.19 -20.78
C ALA A 105 -21.20 -19.01 -21.49
N ARG A 106 -22.37 -18.59 -21.00
CA ARG A 106 -23.18 -17.51 -21.61
C ARG A 106 -22.95 -16.14 -20.99
N GLY A 107 -22.36 -16.09 -19.79
CA GLY A 107 -22.35 -14.90 -18.94
C GLY A 107 -23.70 -14.72 -18.22
N CYS A 108 -23.66 -14.15 -17.02
CA CYS A 108 -24.87 -13.90 -16.23
C CYS A 108 -24.69 -12.71 -15.28
N VAL A 109 -25.79 -12.26 -14.68
CA VAL A 109 -25.77 -11.23 -13.63
C VAL A 109 -26.19 -11.87 -12.31
N LYS A 110 -25.33 -11.77 -11.30
CA LYS A 110 -25.62 -12.22 -9.93
C LYS A 110 -25.78 -11.01 -9.02
N LYS A 111 -26.90 -10.95 -8.29
CA LYS A 111 -27.18 -9.92 -7.29
C LYS A 111 -26.93 -10.49 -5.90
N MET A 112 -25.95 -9.97 -5.19
CA MET A 112 -25.53 -10.42 -3.88
C MET A 112 -25.92 -9.39 -2.83
N LYS A 113 -26.73 -9.79 -1.85
CA LYS A 113 -27.12 -8.93 -0.73
C LYS A 113 -26.07 -9.04 0.37
N ILE A 114 -25.52 -7.90 0.79
CA ILE A 114 -24.68 -7.79 1.98
C ILE A 114 -25.42 -6.99 3.05
N SER A 115 -25.13 -7.27 4.32
CA SER A 115 -25.56 -6.45 5.44
C SER A 115 -24.32 -5.82 6.05
N ARG A 116 -24.33 -4.50 6.24
CA ARG A 116 -23.19 -3.74 6.75
C ARG A 116 -23.63 -2.73 7.80
N ARG A 117 -22.71 -2.34 8.67
CA ARG A 117 -22.89 -1.23 9.60
C ARG A 117 -22.52 0.11 8.94
N VAL A 118 -23.39 1.10 9.05
CA VAL A 118 -23.18 2.47 8.56
C VAL A 118 -23.20 3.44 9.74
N MET A 119 -22.25 4.38 9.76
CA MET A 119 -22.21 5.44 10.77
C MET A 119 -23.17 6.55 10.38
N GLN A 120 -24.04 6.93 11.30
CA GLN A 120 -24.99 8.03 11.11
C GLN A 120 -24.37 9.37 11.53
N PRO A 121 -24.90 10.51 11.05
CA PRO A 121 -24.40 11.84 11.42
C PRO A 121 -24.51 12.16 12.91
N ASP A 122 -25.45 11.52 13.61
CA ASP A 122 -25.66 11.61 15.06
C ASP A 122 -24.58 10.88 15.89
N GLY A 123 -23.62 10.22 15.24
CA GLY A 123 -22.57 9.42 15.88
C GLY A 123 -23.00 8.00 16.23
N GLY A 124 -24.26 7.63 15.99
CA GLY A 124 -24.77 6.28 16.11
C GLY A 124 -24.36 5.38 14.94
N SER A 125 -24.71 4.10 15.02
CA SER A 125 -24.48 3.14 13.96
C SER A 125 -25.74 2.33 13.66
N LYS A 126 -26.02 2.06 12.38
CA LYS A 126 -27.19 1.31 11.93
C LYS A 126 -26.77 0.18 10.99
N LYS A 127 -27.48 -0.96 11.04
CA LYS A 127 -27.33 -2.02 10.02
C LYS A 127 -28.15 -1.66 8.78
N GLU A 128 -27.51 -1.70 7.63
CA GLU A 128 -28.10 -1.44 6.32
C GLU A 128 -27.80 -2.59 5.37
N ASP A 129 -28.80 -2.98 4.57
CA ASP A 129 -28.62 -3.97 3.53
C ASP A 129 -28.34 -3.31 2.18
N LYS A 130 -27.35 -3.80 1.45
CA LYS A 130 -27.00 -3.34 0.11
C LYS A 130 -26.91 -4.50 -0.87
N VAL A 131 -27.39 -4.28 -2.08
CA VAL A 131 -27.29 -5.26 -3.17
C VAL A 131 -26.12 -4.90 -4.07
N LEU A 132 -25.14 -5.79 -4.15
CA LEU A 132 -23.99 -5.71 -5.05
C LEU A 132 -24.28 -6.52 -6.30
N THR A 133 -24.12 -5.91 -7.48
CA THR A 133 -24.41 -6.55 -8.76
C THR A 133 -23.11 -6.96 -9.44
N ILE A 134 -22.99 -8.24 -9.76
CA ILE A 134 -21.80 -8.84 -10.38
C ILE A 134 -22.18 -9.29 -11.78
N HIS A 135 -21.52 -8.72 -12.78
CA HIS A 135 -21.64 -9.12 -14.18
C HIS A 135 -20.59 -10.19 -14.48
N VAL A 136 -20.98 -11.46 -14.35
CA VAL A 136 -20.13 -12.61 -14.68
C VAL A 136 -19.98 -12.66 -16.20
N LYS A 137 -18.76 -12.44 -16.68
CA LYS A 137 -18.48 -12.49 -18.13
C LYS A 137 -18.31 -13.94 -18.59
N PRO A 138 -18.68 -14.24 -19.85
CA PRO A 138 -18.43 -15.54 -20.46
C PRO A 138 -16.97 -15.99 -20.29
N GLY A 139 -16.78 -17.24 -19.86
CA GLY A 139 -15.45 -17.87 -19.77
C GLY A 139 -14.65 -17.56 -18.50
N TRP A 140 -15.15 -16.75 -17.56
CA TRP A 140 -14.48 -16.54 -16.26
C TRP A 140 -14.13 -17.85 -15.57
N LYS A 141 -12.93 -17.94 -15.01
CA LYS A 141 -12.41 -19.15 -14.36
C LYS A 141 -12.73 -19.16 -12.87
N ALA A 142 -12.83 -20.35 -12.27
CA ALA A 142 -12.84 -20.48 -10.82
C ALA A 142 -11.61 -19.77 -10.22
N GLY A 143 -11.81 -19.09 -9.08
CA GLY A 143 -10.80 -18.25 -8.43
C GLY A 143 -10.76 -16.79 -8.89
N THR A 144 -11.52 -16.41 -9.93
CA THR A 144 -11.64 -14.99 -10.31
C THR A 144 -12.19 -14.17 -9.14
N LYS A 145 -11.47 -13.12 -8.73
CA LYS A 145 -11.85 -12.24 -7.61
C LYS A 145 -12.51 -10.96 -8.11
N ILE A 146 -13.63 -10.59 -7.49
CA ILE A 146 -14.37 -9.36 -7.74
C ILE A 146 -14.42 -8.55 -6.45
N THR A 147 -13.73 -7.42 -6.43
CA THR A 147 -13.59 -6.59 -5.24
C THR A 147 -14.52 -5.38 -5.30
N PHE A 148 -15.35 -5.23 -4.28
CA PHE A 148 -16.11 -4.01 -4.02
C PHE A 148 -15.45 -3.26 -2.87
N GLN A 149 -14.86 -2.11 -3.19
CA GLN A 149 -14.05 -1.35 -2.25
C GLN A 149 -14.89 -0.72 -1.15
N LYS A 150 -14.44 -0.85 0.10
CA LYS A 150 -15.02 -0.18 1.27
C LYS A 150 -16.51 -0.44 1.47
N GLU A 151 -16.99 -1.61 1.05
CA GLU A 151 -18.39 -2.03 1.23
C GLU A 151 -18.66 -2.77 2.55
N GLY A 152 -17.62 -3.02 3.36
CA GLY A 152 -17.75 -3.62 4.69
C GLY A 152 -18.29 -2.67 5.75
N ASP A 153 -18.16 -3.07 7.01
CA ASP A 153 -18.64 -2.32 8.16
C ASP A 153 -17.88 -1.00 8.35
N GLN A 154 -18.62 0.09 8.56
CA GLN A 154 -18.06 1.39 8.89
C GLN A 154 -17.83 1.54 10.40
N GLY A 155 -16.69 2.11 10.77
CA GLY A 155 -16.33 2.41 12.15
C GLY A 155 -15.69 3.79 12.30
N ARG A 156 -15.67 4.31 13.54
CA ARG A 156 -14.99 5.57 13.85
C ARG A 156 -13.48 5.42 13.61
N ASN A 157 -12.89 6.34 12.87
CA ASN A 157 -11.45 6.38 12.54
C ASN A 157 -10.91 5.14 11.80
N LYS A 158 -11.78 4.36 11.15
CA LYS A 158 -11.41 3.14 10.42
C LYS A 158 -11.86 3.20 8.97
N ILE A 159 -11.08 2.65 8.06
CA ILE A 159 -11.49 2.50 6.66
C ILE A 159 -12.26 1.16 6.54
N PRO A 160 -13.47 1.14 5.96
CA PRO A 160 -14.24 -0.10 5.83
C PRO A 160 -13.50 -1.16 5.01
N ALA A 161 -13.74 -2.43 5.34
CA ALA A 161 -13.20 -3.56 4.59
C ALA A 161 -13.67 -3.56 3.14
N ASP A 162 -12.85 -4.12 2.26
CA ASP A 162 -13.28 -4.48 0.92
C ASP A 162 -14.08 -5.79 0.96
N ILE A 163 -15.12 -5.91 0.15
CA ILE A 163 -15.87 -7.16 -0.02
C ILE A 163 -15.39 -7.82 -1.31
N VAL A 164 -14.90 -9.05 -1.21
CA VAL A 164 -14.32 -9.80 -2.31
C VAL A 164 -15.18 -11.03 -2.60
N PHE A 165 -15.77 -11.09 -3.80
CA PHE A 165 -16.43 -12.30 -4.28
C PHE A 165 -15.47 -13.16 -5.09
N ILE A 166 -15.40 -14.46 -4.79
CA ILE A 166 -14.54 -15.43 -5.47
C ILE A 166 -15.42 -16.36 -6.28
N ILE A 167 -15.22 -16.41 -7.59
CA ILE A 167 -15.98 -17.32 -8.45
C ILE A 167 -15.62 -18.78 -8.12
N ARG A 168 -16.66 -19.58 -7.87
CA ARG A 168 -16.56 -21.04 -7.71
C ARG A 168 -17.46 -21.71 -8.74
N ASP A 169 -16.99 -22.83 -9.28
CA ASP A 169 -17.81 -23.65 -10.17
C ASP A 169 -18.82 -24.43 -9.32
N LYS A 170 -20.11 -24.29 -9.64
CA LYS A 170 -21.16 -25.10 -9.03
C LYS A 170 -21.00 -26.55 -9.53
N PRO A 171 -21.03 -27.57 -8.64
CA PRO A 171 -20.98 -28.96 -9.07
C PRO A 171 -22.07 -29.28 -10.10
N ASN A 172 -21.69 -29.94 -11.18
CA ASN A 172 -22.59 -30.38 -12.25
C ASN A 172 -22.48 -31.92 -12.40
N PRO A 173 -23.60 -32.64 -12.59
CA PRO A 173 -23.58 -34.10 -12.66
C PRO A 173 -22.95 -34.67 -13.94
N LEU A 174 -22.88 -33.90 -15.02
CA LEU A 174 -22.43 -34.37 -16.33
C LEU A 174 -21.05 -33.84 -16.72
N PHE A 175 -20.73 -32.62 -16.30
CA PHE A 175 -19.53 -31.92 -16.77
C PHE A 175 -18.65 -31.45 -15.61
N LYS A 176 -17.34 -31.53 -15.80
CA LYS A 176 -16.31 -30.96 -14.94
C LYS A 176 -15.39 -30.08 -15.79
N ARG A 177 -14.97 -28.95 -15.22
CA ARG A 177 -14.07 -28.00 -15.85
C ARG A 177 -12.62 -28.23 -15.43
#